data_AF-A0A0D2YFM4-F1
#
_entry.id   AF-A0A0D2YFM4-F1
#
_cell.length_a   1.000
_cell.length_b   1.000
_cell.length_c   1.000
_cell.angle_alpha   90.00
_cell.angle_beta   90.00
_cell.angle_gamma   90.00
#
_symmetry.space_group_name_H-M   'P 1'
#
loop_
_entity.id
_entity.type
_entity.pdbx_description
1 polymer ?
#
loop_
_entity_poly.entity_id
_entity_poly.type
_entity_poly.pdbx_seq_one_letter_code
_entity_poly.pdbx_strand_id
1 'polypeptide(L)'
;MPVVAALAKVFTVLDVWKEWEEGIAGQPAVRVLEETWGSRWRPGNGIRVQFCRRKVIWDELLARTASGKSEEEAVAELELLRAGWSLNRLVDELKQRRRRGQGRLRVQMYSAVRMRILETKGGLLKGSYCWILKNDRFQRFRDDPQSPLLWIKGDLGKGKTMLLCGIIDELEKESAKRLSYFFCQATEAQLSSATGVLRGLIYLLIIQQPSLIS
;
A
#
# COMPACT_ATOMS: atom_id res chain seq x y z
N MET A 1 -19.17 12.68 2.22
CA MET A 1 -17.92 12.01 1.79
C MET A 1 -17.81 12.15 0.29
N PRO A 2 -16.75 12.78 -0.25
CA PRO A 2 -16.56 12.83 -1.69
C PRO A 2 -16.29 11.42 -2.22
N VAL A 3 -17.04 11.01 -3.24
CA VAL A 3 -16.77 9.79 -3.99
C VAL A 3 -16.21 10.22 -5.33
N VAL A 4 -14.93 9.95 -5.55
CA VAL A 4 -14.28 10.26 -6.82
C VAL A 4 -14.29 9.00 -7.67
N ALA A 5 -14.87 9.09 -8.87
CA ALA A 5 -15.00 7.95 -9.78
C ALA A 5 -13.75 7.73 -10.65
N ALA A 6 -12.99 8.80 -10.92
CA ALA A 6 -11.73 8.78 -11.65
C ALA A 6 -10.84 9.97 -11.23
N LEU A 7 -9.53 9.76 -11.19
CA LEU A 7 -8.55 10.82 -11.08
C LEU A 7 -8.50 11.66 -12.35
N ALA A 8 -8.00 12.88 -12.23
CA ALA A 8 -7.91 13.77 -13.35
C ALA A 8 -6.94 13.25 -14.43
N LYS A 9 -7.25 13.60 -15.67
CA LYS A 9 -6.35 13.30 -16.78
C LYS A 9 -5.17 14.24 -16.71
N VAL A 10 -3.99 13.69 -16.44
CA VAL A 10 -2.77 14.47 -16.37
C VAL A 10 -1.61 13.84 -17.13
N PHE A 11 -0.66 14.66 -17.56
CA PHE A 11 0.29 14.32 -18.62
C PHE A 11 1.76 14.46 -18.19
N THR A 12 2.04 15.32 -17.22
CA THR A 12 3.37 15.56 -16.68
C THR A 12 3.50 15.11 -15.23
N VAL A 13 4.73 14.93 -14.77
CA VAL A 13 5.08 14.70 -13.36
C VAL A 13 4.66 15.91 -12.52
N LEU A 14 4.79 17.13 -13.06
CA LEU A 14 4.32 18.33 -12.38
C LEU A 14 2.81 18.28 -12.15
N ASP A 15 2.04 17.88 -13.16
CA ASP A 15 0.59 17.72 -12.98
C ASP A 15 0.26 16.63 -11.96
N VAL A 16 1.04 15.55 -11.92
CA VAL A 16 0.88 14.47 -10.93
C VAL A 16 1.12 15.03 -9.52
N TRP A 17 2.13 15.88 -9.36
CA TRP A 17 2.44 16.51 -8.08
C TRP A 17 1.37 17.51 -7.65
N LYS A 18 0.88 18.34 -8.58
CA LYS A 18 -0.24 19.26 -8.32
C LYS A 18 -1.52 18.53 -7.94
N GLU A 19 -1.83 17.41 -8.59
CA GLU A 19 -2.96 16.54 -8.21
C GLU A 19 -2.86 16.09 -6.74
N TRP A 20 -1.64 15.88 -6.22
CA TRP A 20 -1.40 15.47 -4.84
C TRP A 20 -1.54 16.61 -3.82
N GLU A 21 -0.87 17.74 -4.03
CA GLU A 21 -0.79 18.85 -3.06
C GLU A 21 -1.97 19.84 -3.17
N GLU A 22 -2.36 20.21 -4.38
CA GLU A 22 -3.30 21.31 -4.63
C GLU A 22 -4.68 20.81 -5.09
N GLY A 23 -4.69 19.66 -5.75
CA GLY A 23 -5.84 19.20 -6.53
C GLY A 23 -5.83 19.76 -7.95
N ILE A 24 -6.69 19.23 -8.81
CA ILE A 24 -6.71 19.60 -10.23
C ILE A 24 -8.10 19.36 -10.84
N ALA A 25 -8.47 20.16 -11.85
CA ALA A 25 -9.75 20.04 -12.55
C ALA A 25 -10.99 20.06 -11.61
N GLY A 26 -10.94 20.88 -10.55
CA GLY A 26 -12.01 20.99 -9.56
C GLY A 26 -12.08 19.82 -8.56
N GLN A 27 -11.18 18.84 -8.66
CA GLN A 27 -11.02 17.80 -7.64
C GLN A 27 -10.11 18.31 -6.52
N PRO A 28 -10.40 17.98 -5.25
CA PRO A 28 -9.54 18.34 -4.13
C PRO A 28 -8.19 17.60 -4.22
N ALA A 29 -7.19 18.14 -3.54
CA ALA A 29 -5.89 17.52 -3.36
C ALA A 29 -6.01 16.06 -2.91
N VAL A 30 -5.32 15.15 -3.60
CA VAL A 30 -5.37 13.72 -3.24
C VAL A 30 -4.80 13.48 -1.84
N ARG A 31 -3.84 14.29 -1.39
CA ARG A 31 -3.34 14.26 -0.02
C ARG A 31 -4.46 14.48 1.02
N VAL A 32 -5.27 15.53 0.82
CA VAL A 32 -6.42 15.83 1.70
C VAL A 32 -7.44 14.69 1.66
N LEU A 33 -7.67 14.11 0.48
CA LEU A 33 -8.56 12.97 0.33
C LEU A 33 -8.08 11.74 1.14
N GLU A 34 -6.78 11.43 1.06
CA GLU A 34 -6.14 10.37 1.83
C GLU A 34 -6.22 10.61 3.34
N GLU A 35 -5.82 11.79 3.79
CA GLU A 35 -5.78 12.15 5.21
C GLU A 35 -7.18 12.14 5.85
N THR A 36 -8.19 12.61 5.12
CA THR A 36 -9.54 12.78 5.68
C THR A 36 -10.39 11.51 5.61
N TRP A 37 -10.30 10.74 4.51
CA TRP A 37 -11.21 9.61 4.27
C TRP A 37 -10.52 8.27 4.04
N GLY A 38 -9.18 8.24 3.93
CA GLY A 38 -8.43 7.03 3.65
C GLY A 38 -8.85 6.40 2.32
N SER A 39 -9.05 5.08 2.28
CA SER A 39 -9.48 4.39 1.05
C SER A 39 -10.91 4.71 0.58
N ARG A 40 -11.74 5.32 1.43
CA ARG A 40 -13.20 5.41 1.22
C ARG A 40 -13.62 6.37 0.10
N TRP A 41 -12.79 7.35 -0.25
CA TRP A 41 -13.10 8.30 -1.33
C TRP A 41 -12.92 7.71 -2.73
N ARG A 42 -12.25 6.55 -2.86
CA ARG A 42 -11.95 5.85 -4.13
C ARG A 42 -12.51 4.42 -4.18
N PRO A 43 -13.85 4.22 -4.11
CA PRO A 43 -14.43 2.88 -4.03
C PRO A 43 -14.28 2.05 -5.32
N GLY A 44 -14.16 2.71 -6.49
CA GLY A 44 -14.12 2.04 -7.80
C GLY A 44 -12.76 1.44 -8.17
N ASN A 45 -12.75 0.30 -8.86
CA ASN A 45 -11.51 -0.36 -9.27
C ASN A 45 -10.66 0.53 -10.22
N GLY A 46 -11.30 1.24 -11.15
CA GLY A 46 -10.61 2.11 -12.11
C GLY A 46 -9.81 3.22 -11.42
N ILE A 47 -10.44 3.96 -10.50
CA ILE A 47 -9.75 5.01 -9.74
C ILE A 47 -8.66 4.46 -8.82
N ARG A 48 -8.84 3.25 -8.26
CA ARG A 48 -7.81 2.61 -7.43
C ARG A 48 -6.56 2.27 -8.24
N VAL A 49 -6.72 1.77 -9.46
CA VAL A 49 -5.60 1.51 -10.37
C VAL A 49 -4.89 2.81 -10.74
N GLN A 50 -5.63 3.88 -11.04
CA GLN A 50 -5.06 5.19 -11.32
C GLN A 50 -4.27 5.71 -10.12
N PHE A 51 -4.86 5.68 -8.92
CA PHE A 51 -4.24 6.07 -7.67
C PHE A 51 -2.93 5.32 -7.42
N CYS A 52 -2.90 4.00 -7.58
CA CYS A 52 -1.69 3.22 -7.30
C CYS A 52 -0.56 3.45 -8.30
N ARG A 53 -0.88 3.79 -9.55
CA ARG A 53 0.14 4.20 -10.52
C ARG A 53 0.70 5.58 -10.17
N ARG A 54 -0.18 6.54 -9.85
CA ARG A 54 0.21 7.90 -9.43
C ARG A 54 1.04 7.89 -8.14
N LYS A 55 0.65 7.05 -7.17
CA LYS A 55 1.32 6.92 -5.88
C LYS A 55 2.80 6.59 -5.98
N VAL A 56 3.22 5.82 -6.98
CA VAL A 56 4.65 5.55 -7.19
C VAL A 56 5.45 6.82 -7.47
N ILE A 57 4.85 7.77 -8.20
CA ILE A 57 5.47 9.06 -8.52
C ILE A 57 5.43 9.99 -7.29
N TRP A 58 4.29 10.09 -6.59
CA TRP A 58 4.18 10.87 -5.35
C TRP A 58 5.19 10.42 -4.30
N ASP A 59 5.24 9.12 -4.04
CA ASP A 59 6.15 8.51 -3.07
C ASP A 59 7.63 8.76 -3.43
N GLU A 60 7.96 8.81 -4.72
CA GLU A 60 9.31 9.10 -5.20
C GLU A 60 9.65 10.59 -5.03
N LEU A 61 8.71 11.49 -5.32
CA LEU A 61 8.88 12.94 -5.10
C LEU A 61 9.04 13.25 -3.61
N LEU A 62 8.17 12.70 -2.76
CA LEU A 62 8.27 12.80 -1.29
C LEU A 62 9.60 12.28 -0.76
N ALA A 63 10.12 11.17 -1.31
CA ALA A 63 11.42 10.64 -0.90
C ALA A 63 12.59 11.57 -1.28
N ARG A 64 12.51 12.23 -2.45
CA ARG A 64 13.54 13.18 -2.93
C ARG A 64 13.51 14.49 -2.13
N THR A 65 12.34 15.01 -1.85
CA THR A 65 12.19 16.22 -1.02
C THR A 65 12.65 15.97 0.42
N ALA A 66 12.32 14.81 0.99
CA ALA A 66 12.85 14.39 2.29
C ALA A 66 14.39 14.24 2.32
N SER A 67 15.04 14.07 1.16
CA SER A 67 16.50 14.05 1.04
C SER A 67 17.14 15.43 0.85
N GLY A 68 16.35 16.51 0.95
CA GLY A 68 16.81 17.89 0.89
C GLY A 68 16.74 18.55 -0.49
N LYS A 69 16.15 17.89 -1.50
CA LYS A 69 15.90 18.49 -2.81
C LYS A 69 14.68 19.39 -2.79
N SER A 70 14.67 20.44 -3.60
CA SER A 70 13.45 21.21 -3.82
C SER A 70 12.41 20.39 -4.59
N GLU A 71 11.14 20.80 -4.51
CA GLU A 71 10.07 20.16 -5.27
C GLU A 71 10.31 20.30 -6.77
N GLU A 72 10.75 21.47 -7.22
CA GLU A 72 11.08 21.76 -8.62
C GLU A 72 12.20 20.87 -9.13
N GLU A 73 13.27 20.70 -8.33
CA GLU A 73 14.38 19.80 -8.66
C GLU A 73 13.91 18.35 -8.76
N ALA A 74 13.12 17.88 -7.78
CA ALA A 74 12.62 16.51 -7.76
C ALA A 74 11.71 16.22 -8.97
N VAL A 75 10.83 17.16 -9.32
CA VAL A 75 9.94 17.07 -10.48
C VAL A 75 10.76 17.09 -11.78
N ALA A 76 11.72 18.01 -11.92
CA ALA A 76 12.56 18.12 -13.10
C ALA A 76 13.38 16.84 -13.35
N GLU A 77 13.95 16.23 -12.31
CA GLU A 77 14.68 14.98 -12.44
C GLU A 77 13.80 13.82 -12.89
N LEU A 78 12.57 13.72 -12.38
CA LEU A 78 11.64 12.68 -12.80
C LEU A 78 11.14 12.91 -14.24
N GLU A 79 10.99 14.16 -14.68
CA GLU A 79 10.70 14.47 -16.07
C GLU A 79 11.86 14.13 -17.00
N LEU A 80 13.09 14.46 -16.61
CA LEU A 80 14.30 14.05 -17.34
C LEU A 80 14.39 12.53 -17.43
N LEU A 81 14.09 11.83 -16.33
CA LEU A 81 14.04 10.37 -16.30
C LEU A 81 12.94 9.79 -17.20
N ARG A 82 11.78 10.45 -17.27
CA ARG A 82 10.67 10.04 -18.15
C ARG A 82 11.09 10.14 -19.62
N ALA A 83 11.95 11.09 -19.97
CA ALA A 83 12.52 11.26 -21.31
C ALA A 83 11.45 11.24 -22.42
N GLY A 84 10.30 11.88 -22.16
CA GLY A 84 9.18 11.96 -23.11
C GLY A 84 8.28 10.72 -23.16
N TRP A 85 8.60 9.63 -22.47
CA TRP A 85 7.74 8.43 -22.40
C TRP A 85 6.46 8.65 -21.58
N SER A 86 5.48 7.75 -21.69
CA SER A 86 4.26 7.85 -20.88
C SER A 86 4.56 7.79 -19.37
N LEU A 87 3.73 8.43 -18.55
CA LEU A 87 3.83 8.34 -17.09
C LEU A 87 3.75 6.89 -16.58
N ASN A 88 3.00 6.02 -17.26
CA ASN A 88 2.98 4.59 -16.94
C ASN A 88 4.36 3.94 -17.13
N ARG A 89 5.07 4.30 -18.21
CA ARG A 89 6.42 3.79 -18.45
C ARG A 89 7.42 4.33 -17.43
N LEU A 90 7.27 5.58 -17.00
CA LEU A 90 8.04 6.13 -15.87
C LEU A 90 7.80 5.32 -14.59
N VAL A 91 6.54 4.99 -14.27
CA VAL A 91 6.19 4.16 -13.11
C VAL A 91 6.86 2.79 -13.17
N ASP A 92 6.84 2.15 -14.34
CA ASP A 92 7.49 0.85 -14.52
C ASP A 92 9.01 0.94 -14.38
N GLU A 93 9.62 2.00 -14.92
CA GLU A 93 11.06 2.27 -14.77
C GLU A 93 11.43 2.52 -13.29
N LEU A 94 10.66 3.32 -12.56
CA LEU A 94 10.87 3.57 -11.12
C LEU A 94 10.78 2.27 -10.31
N LYS A 95 9.80 1.41 -10.63
CA LYS A 95 9.69 0.07 -10.03
C LYS A 95 10.89 -0.80 -10.34
N GLN A 96 11.40 -0.78 -11.58
CA GLN A 96 12.59 -1.55 -11.96
C GLN A 96 13.86 -1.02 -11.28
N ARG A 97 14.04 0.30 -11.20
CA ARG A 97 15.19 0.93 -10.51
C ARG A 97 15.22 0.58 -9.04
N ARG A 98 14.08 0.59 -8.36
CA ARG A 98 13.96 0.14 -6.97
C ARG A 98 14.33 -1.34 -6.78
N ARG A 99 14.09 -2.19 -7.78
CA ARG A 99 14.56 -3.59 -7.76
C ARG A 99 16.08 -3.68 -7.93
N ARG A 100 16.68 -2.83 -8.76
CA ARG A 100 18.13 -2.83 -9.04
C ARG A 100 18.97 -2.18 -7.93
N GLY A 101 18.48 -1.11 -7.30
CA GLY A 101 19.15 -0.38 -6.21
C GLY A 101 18.98 -1.04 -4.83
N GLN A 102 18.91 -2.37 -4.76
CA GLN A 102 18.52 -3.14 -3.59
C GLN A 102 19.52 -3.04 -2.43
N GLY A 103 19.38 -1.96 -1.66
CA GLY A 103 20.05 -1.75 -0.39
C GLY A 103 19.25 -0.93 0.63
N ARG A 104 18.37 0.02 0.24
CA ARG A 104 17.96 1.06 1.22
C ARG A 104 16.48 1.43 1.47
N LEU A 105 15.48 1.11 0.64
CA LEU A 105 14.09 1.49 1.00
C LEU A 105 13.10 0.31 0.90
N ARG A 106 12.79 -0.30 2.05
CA ARG A 106 11.87 -1.45 2.22
C ARG A 106 10.46 -1.09 2.71
N VAL A 107 10.10 0.21 2.79
CA VAL A 107 8.80 0.68 3.32
C VAL A 107 7.63 0.24 2.45
N GLN A 108 7.78 0.36 1.13
CA GLN A 108 6.63 0.34 0.23
C GLN A 108 6.25 -1.05 -0.27
N MET A 109 7.09 -2.08 -0.11
CA MET A 109 6.82 -3.38 -0.75
C MET A 109 5.72 -4.16 -0.05
N TYR A 110 5.63 -4.15 1.28
CA TYR A 110 4.65 -4.98 2.00
C TYR A 110 3.23 -4.41 1.98
N SER A 111 3.09 -3.09 2.15
CA SER A 111 1.82 -2.40 1.94
C SER A 111 1.43 -2.41 0.45
N ALA A 112 2.36 -2.21 -0.49
CA ALA A 112 2.04 -2.28 -1.92
C ALA A 112 1.69 -3.70 -2.40
N VAL A 113 2.26 -4.76 -1.82
CA VAL A 113 1.86 -6.14 -2.14
C VAL A 113 0.43 -6.39 -1.69
N ARG A 114 0.08 -6.01 -0.45
CA ARG A 114 -1.30 -6.08 0.05
C ARG A 114 -2.25 -5.27 -0.84
N MET A 115 -1.88 -4.04 -1.18
CA MET A 115 -2.67 -3.17 -2.05
C MET A 115 -2.85 -3.77 -3.46
N ARG A 116 -1.78 -4.28 -4.08
CA ARG A 116 -1.82 -4.98 -5.37
C ARG A 116 -2.73 -6.21 -5.33
N ILE A 117 -2.69 -6.99 -4.25
CA ILE A 117 -3.55 -8.17 -4.05
C ILE A 117 -5.02 -7.74 -3.97
N LEU A 118 -5.32 -6.75 -3.13
CA LEU A 118 -6.65 -6.18 -2.99
C LEU A 118 -7.17 -5.65 -4.32
N GLU A 119 -6.33 -4.95 -5.08
CA GLU A 119 -6.65 -4.37 -6.38
C GLU A 119 -6.89 -5.42 -7.46
N THR A 120 -6.04 -6.44 -7.55
CA THR A 120 -6.21 -7.53 -8.53
C THR A 120 -7.55 -8.27 -8.30
N LYS A 121 -8.07 -8.21 -7.07
CA LYS A 121 -9.29 -8.91 -6.64
C LYS A 121 -10.51 -8.00 -6.50
N GLY A 122 -10.47 -6.76 -7.02
CA GLY A 122 -11.62 -5.85 -7.06
C GLY A 122 -11.89 -5.08 -5.76
N GLY A 123 -10.94 -5.05 -4.84
CA GLY A 123 -11.06 -4.41 -3.53
C GLY A 123 -11.60 -5.34 -2.45
N LEU A 124 -11.55 -4.86 -1.20
CA LEU A 124 -12.02 -5.61 -0.05
C LEU A 124 -13.49 -5.31 0.23
N LEU A 125 -14.32 -6.35 0.26
CA LEU A 125 -15.73 -6.24 0.59
C LEU A 125 -15.94 -6.62 2.06
N LYS A 126 -16.61 -5.77 2.84
CA LYS A 126 -16.86 -6.06 4.27
C LYS A 126 -17.55 -7.41 4.48
N GLY A 127 -18.52 -7.74 3.62
CA GLY A 127 -19.22 -9.03 3.64
C GLY A 127 -18.32 -10.26 3.43
N SER A 128 -17.14 -10.11 2.80
CA SER A 128 -16.25 -11.25 2.55
C SER A 128 -15.47 -11.70 3.80
N TYR A 129 -15.40 -10.87 4.84
CA TYR A 129 -14.63 -11.18 6.05
C TYR A 129 -15.36 -10.95 7.36
N CYS A 130 -16.37 -10.09 7.45
CA CYS A 130 -16.95 -9.68 8.74
C CYS A 130 -17.53 -10.84 9.57
N TRP A 131 -17.92 -11.93 8.92
CA TRP A 131 -18.39 -13.15 9.58
C TRP A 131 -17.33 -13.76 10.50
N ILE A 132 -16.02 -13.63 10.19
CA ILE A 132 -14.97 -14.24 10.99
C ILE A 132 -14.78 -13.53 12.33
N LEU A 133 -15.13 -12.25 12.43
CA LEU A 133 -15.01 -11.46 13.66
C LEU A 133 -15.94 -11.97 14.77
N LYS A 134 -17.01 -12.67 14.38
CA LYS A 134 -17.97 -13.31 15.29
C LYS A 134 -17.70 -14.81 15.49
N ASN A 135 -16.63 -15.34 14.89
CA ASN A 135 -16.31 -16.75 14.99
C ASN A 135 -15.58 -17.03 16.32
N ASP A 136 -16.07 -18.01 17.08
CA ASP A 136 -15.50 -18.37 18.39
C ASP A 136 -13.99 -18.69 18.33
N ARG A 137 -13.52 -19.33 17.25
CA ARG A 137 -12.09 -19.64 17.11
C ARG A 137 -11.25 -18.39 16.87
N PHE A 138 -11.78 -17.42 16.13
CA PHE A 138 -11.11 -16.14 15.93
C PHE A 138 -11.07 -15.33 17.21
N GLN A 139 -12.16 -15.29 17.98
CA GLN A 139 -12.22 -14.61 19.27
C GLN A 139 -11.24 -15.22 20.27
N ARG A 140 -11.18 -16.56 20.37
CA ARG A 140 -10.17 -17.25 21.19
C ARG A 140 -8.75 -16.90 20.74
N PHE A 141 -8.46 -16.95 19.45
CA PHE A 141 -7.14 -16.53 18.93
C PHE A 141 -6.76 -15.12 19.35
N ARG A 142 -7.72 -14.21 19.36
CA ARG A 142 -7.51 -12.79 19.58
C ARG A 142 -7.37 -12.42 21.06
N ASP A 143 -8.12 -13.11 21.92
CA ASP A 143 -8.35 -12.69 23.31
C ASP A 143 -7.83 -13.71 24.34
N ASP A 144 -7.54 -14.96 23.95
CA ASP A 144 -7.00 -16.00 24.84
C ASP A 144 -5.49 -16.22 24.60
N PRO A 145 -4.61 -15.85 25.57
CA PRO A 145 -3.17 -16.09 25.48
C PRO A 145 -2.77 -17.56 25.30
N GLN A 146 -3.62 -18.51 25.70
CA GLN A 146 -3.37 -19.95 25.58
C GLN A 146 -3.63 -20.49 24.17
N SER A 147 -4.26 -19.70 23.30
CA SER A 147 -4.60 -20.10 21.93
C SER A 147 -4.07 -19.12 20.87
N PRO A 148 -2.75 -18.80 20.83
CA PRO A 148 -2.20 -17.69 20.04
C PRO A 148 -2.14 -17.94 18.53
N LEU A 149 -2.60 -19.10 18.04
CA LEU A 149 -2.47 -19.50 16.64
C LEU A 149 -3.84 -19.72 16.00
N LEU A 150 -4.11 -18.98 14.93
CA LEU A 150 -5.26 -19.21 14.06
C LEU A 150 -4.80 -19.75 12.70
N TRP A 151 -5.24 -20.94 12.35
CA TRP A 151 -5.02 -21.51 11.03
C TRP A 151 -6.28 -21.43 10.16
N ILE A 152 -6.20 -20.72 9.03
CA ILE A 152 -7.29 -20.60 8.05
C ILE A 152 -6.97 -21.50 6.84
N LYS A 153 -7.70 -22.63 6.71
CA LYS A 153 -7.64 -23.52 5.53
C LYS A 153 -8.81 -23.26 4.60
N GLY A 154 -8.63 -23.59 3.34
CA GLY A 154 -9.68 -23.55 2.32
C GLY A 154 -9.11 -23.79 0.94
N ASP A 155 -9.96 -24.09 -0.02
CA ASP A 155 -9.53 -24.42 -1.38
C ASP A 155 -8.97 -23.20 -2.13
N LEU A 156 -8.27 -23.46 -3.22
CA LEU A 156 -7.83 -22.41 -4.13
C LEU A 156 -9.04 -21.57 -4.58
N GLY A 157 -8.87 -20.25 -4.65
CA GLY A 157 -9.94 -19.35 -5.09
C GLY A 157 -11.01 -18.99 -4.04
N LYS A 158 -11.07 -19.63 -2.87
CA LYS A 158 -12.10 -19.37 -1.82
C LYS A 158 -11.93 -18.07 -1.03
N GLY A 159 -11.16 -17.10 -1.54
CA GLY A 159 -11.06 -15.78 -0.91
C GLY A 159 -10.20 -15.68 0.36
N LYS A 160 -9.39 -16.70 0.72
CA LYS A 160 -8.52 -16.67 1.92
C LYS A 160 -7.67 -15.40 2.06
N THR A 161 -7.06 -14.95 0.98
CA THR A 161 -6.25 -13.73 1.00
C THR A 161 -7.09 -12.49 1.28
N MET A 162 -8.33 -12.42 0.78
CA MET A 162 -9.25 -11.32 1.03
C MET A 162 -9.74 -11.33 2.47
N LEU A 163 -10.03 -12.53 2.99
CA LEU A 163 -10.35 -12.73 4.41
C LEU A 163 -9.23 -12.22 5.32
N LEU A 164 -7.97 -12.59 5.03
CA LEU A 164 -6.79 -12.08 5.76
C LEU A 164 -6.64 -10.56 5.64
N CYS A 165 -6.84 -9.99 4.45
CA CYS A 165 -6.78 -8.53 4.29
C CYS A 165 -7.82 -7.80 5.15
N GLY A 166 -9.02 -8.37 5.32
CA GLY A 166 -10.04 -7.80 6.18
C GLY A 166 -9.80 -7.99 7.66
N ILE A 167 -9.21 -9.12 8.07
CA ILE A 167 -8.73 -9.28 9.45
C ILE A 167 -7.66 -8.23 9.76
N ILE A 168 -6.69 -8.03 8.86
CA ILE A 168 -5.65 -7.01 9.03
C ILE A 168 -6.28 -5.61 9.16
N ASP A 169 -7.25 -5.26 8.30
CA ASP A 169 -7.94 -3.96 8.39
C ASP A 169 -8.63 -3.72 9.73
N GLU A 170 -9.22 -4.77 10.34
CA GLU A 170 -9.85 -4.62 11.65
C GLU A 170 -8.82 -4.54 12.78
N LEU A 171 -7.75 -5.33 12.72
CA LEU A 171 -6.68 -5.30 13.71
C LEU A 171 -5.87 -3.98 13.65
N GLU A 172 -5.68 -3.38 12.48
CA GLU A 172 -5.02 -2.08 12.33
C GLU A 172 -5.80 -0.92 12.98
N LYS A 173 -7.12 -1.05 13.17
CA LYS A 173 -7.94 -0.04 13.87
C LYS A 173 -7.76 -0.07 15.39
N GLU A 174 -7.22 -1.16 15.92
CA GLU A 174 -7.07 -1.36 17.36
C GLU A 174 -5.74 -0.77 17.82
N SER A 175 -5.78 0.48 18.29
CA SER A 175 -4.61 1.30 18.67
C SER A 175 -3.70 0.67 19.73
N ALA A 176 -4.17 -0.34 20.46
CA ALA A 176 -3.41 -1.02 21.51
C ALA A 176 -2.48 -2.14 21.02
N LYS A 177 -2.65 -2.65 19.79
CA LYS A 177 -1.92 -3.84 19.30
C LYS A 177 -1.00 -3.48 18.11
N ARG A 178 0.29 -3.78 18.25
CA ARG A 178 1.27 -3.66 17.15
C ARG A 178 1.10 -4.84 16.21
N LEU A 179 0.71 -4.59 14.96
CA LEU A 179 0.41 -5.63 13.99
C LEU A 179 1.50 -5.70 12.93
N SER A 180 2.19 -6.83 12.84
CA SER A 180 3.08 -7.12 11.72
C SER A 180 2.58 -8.31 10.92
N TYR A 181 2.67 -8.20 9.60
CA TYR A 181 2.17 -9.22 8.68
C TYR A 181 3.05 -9.35 7.45
N PHE A 182 2.96 -10.50 6.80
CA PHE A 182 3.71 -10.78 5.57
C PHE A 182 2.85 -11.61 4.62
N PHE A 183 2.85 -11.25 3.34
CA PHE A 183 2.21 -12.04 2.30
C PHE A 183 3.25 -12.87 1.56
N CYS A 184 3.21 -14.18 1.75
CA CYS A 184 4.05 -15.09 0.99
C CYS A 184 3.50 -15.25 -0.43
N GLN A 185 4.35 -15.05 -1.44
CA GLN A 185 3.99 -15.26 -2.85
C GLN A 185 5.00 -16.21 -3.49
N ALA A 186 4.56 -17.43 -3.78
CA ALA A 186 5.43 -18.51 -4.28
C ALA A 186 6.18 -18.15 -5.57
N THR A 187 5.59 -17.29 -6.42
CA THR A 187 6.18 -16.86 -7.70
C THR A 187 7.25 -15.77 -7.56
N GLU A 188 7.44 -15.20 -6.36
CA GLU A 188 8.41 -14.14 -6.12
C GLU A 188 9.40 -14.61 -5.04
N ALA A 189 10.63 -14.98 -5.43
CA ALA A 189 11.61 -15.59 -4.53
C ALA A 189 11.94 -14.76 -3.26
N GLN A 190 11.83 -13.43 -3.37
CA GLN A 190 12.00 -12.49 -2.26
C GLN A 190 10.81 -12.52 -1.28
N LEU A 191 9.63 -12.97 -1.72
CA LEU A 191 8.39 -13.12 -0.96
C LEU A 191 8.10 -14.58 -0.57
N SER A 192 9.03 -15.51 -0.80
CA SER A 192 8.87 -16.92 -0.44
C SER A 192 9.99 -17.48 0.44
N SER A 193 11.07 -16.71 0.66
CA SER A 193 12.17 -17.11 1.54
C SER A 193 11.91 -16.77 3.01
N ALA A 194 12.35 -17.65 3.91
CA ALA A 194 12.29 -17.41 5.37
C ALA A 194 12.97 -16.09 5.77
N THR A 195 14.10 -15.78 5.15
CA THR A 195 14.82 -14.52 5.36
C THR A 195 14.00 -13.31 4.91
N GLY A 196 13.27 -13.41 3.79
CA GLY A 196 12.35 -12.38 3.32
C GLY A 196 11.21 -12.14 4.32
N VAL A 197 10.60 -13.22 4.81
CA VAL A 197 9.54 -13.17 5.83
C VAL A 197 10.00 -12.43 7.09
N LEU A 198 11.10 -12.89 7.70
CA LEU A 198 11.64 -12.29 8.92
C LEU A 198 12.00 -10.82 8.73
N ARG A 199 12.67 -10.49 7.62
CA ARG A 199 13.01 -9.10 7.30
C ARG A 199 11.77 -8.24 7.14
N GLY A 200 10.70 -8.74 6.54
CA GLY A 200 9.46 -7.98 6.40
C GLY A 200 8.76 -7.73 7.73
N LEU A 201 8.68 -8.75 8.59
CA LEU A 201 8.05 -8.64 9.91
C LEU A 201 8.82 -7.70 10.84
N ILE A 202 10.14 -7.89 10.99
CA ILE A 202 11.00 -7.03 11.82
C ILE A 202 10.90 -5.58 11.37
N TYR A 203 10.89 -5.39 10.06
CA TYR A 203 10.83 -4.07 9.47
C TYR A 203 9.52 -3.33 9.76
N LEU A 204 8.37 -4.03 9.68
CA LEU A 204 7.07 -3.46 10.07
C LEU A 204 7.02 -3.12 11.57
N LEU A 205 7.58 -3.98 12.43
CA LEU A 205 7.68 -3.71 13.87
C LEU A 205 8.50 -2.46 14.17
N ILE A 206 9.65 -2.30 13.50
CA ILE A 206 10.53 -1.15 13.65
C ILE A 206 9.83 0.16 13.27
N ILE A 207 9.07 0.18 12.17
CA ILE A 207 8.33 1.38 11.75
C ILE A 207 7.26 1.75 12.79
N GLN A 208 6.57 0.75 13.34
CA GLN A 208 5.54 0.97 14.35
C GLN A 208 6.13 1.37 15.71
N GLN A 209 7.36 0.96 16.00
CA GLN A 209 8.02 1.24 17.26
C GLN A 209 9.51 1.57 17.05
N PRO A 210 9.81 2.84 16.74
CA PRO A 210 11.20 3.30 16.55
C PRO A 210 12.11 3.09 17.77
N SER A 211 11.54 3.01 18.98
CA SER A 211 12.30 2.79 20.22
C SER A 211 12.97 1.42 20.32
N LEU A 212 12.64 0.45 19.46
CA LEU A 212 13.31 -0.86 19.42
C LEU A 212 14.72 -0.82 18.79
N ILE A 213 15.09 0.29 18.16
CA ILE A 213 16.42 0.47 17.55
C ILE A 213 17.36 1.28 18.49
N SER A 214 16.86 1.69 19.66
CA SER A 214 17.62 2.47 20.64
C SER A 214 18.40 1.61 21.62
#